data_AF-A0A2S6GEE9-F1
#
_entry.id   AF-A0A2S6GEE9-F1
#
_cell.length_a   1.000
_cell.length_b   1.000
_cell.length_c   1.000
_cell.angle_alpha   90.00
_cell.angle_beta   90.00
_cell.angle_gamma   90.00
#
_symmetry.space_group_name_H-M   'P 1'
#
loop_
_entity.id
_entity.type
_entity.pdbx_description
1 polymer ?
#
loop_
_entity_poly.entity_id
_entity_poly.type
_entity_poly.pdbx_seq_one_letter_code
_entity_poly.pdbx_strand_id
1 'polypeptide(L)'
;MTDEAFWQLIGRTAEQPGDRDERTEWLTEELTRLPVPQIIDFAQRLATVHHKADTWTMRAAARLIHDGWCSDDSFWSFQLWLLTLGRDTFERAVDDPDTLAEVESIRVLAAKPMKEWADRDWPEWESLDYAAHEAHQEATGQECGLESLDLPTAPNPQDAPWDLADPAQLQARLPHLSTLFAHSQTSLRGD
;
A
#
# COMPACT_ATOMS: atom_id res chain seq x y z
N MET A 1 -11.84 -17.00 3.66
CA MET A 1 -11.00 -16.93 4.87
C MET A 1 -11.57 -15.90 5.85
N THR A 2 -11.14 -15.96 7.12
CA THR A 2 -11.48 -14.96 8.15
C THR A 2 -10.59 -13.72 8.02
N ASP A 3 -10.97 -12.64 8.70
CA ASP A 3 -10.16 -11.41 8.77
C ASP A 3 -8.80 -11.65 9.43
N GLU A 4 -8.76 -12.44 10.51
CA GLU A 4 -7.51 -12.78 11.18
C GLU A 4 -6.59 -13.65 10.31
N ALA A 5 -7.13 -14.62 9.57
CA ALA A 5 -6.33 -15.43 8.65
C ALA A 5 -5.74 -14.60 7.50
N PHE A 6 -6.49 -13.60 7.00
CA PHE A 6 -5.99 -12.67 5.98
C PHE A 6 -4.80 -11.85 6.51
N TRP A 7 -4.95 -11.20 7.67
CA TRP A 7 -3.86 -10.41 8.25
C TRP A 7 -2.65 -11.24 8.65
N GLN A 8 -2.86 -12.46 9.15
CA GLN A 8 -1.75 -13.39 9.41
C GLN A 8 -1.01 -13.77 8.13
N LEU A 9 -1.73 -13.99 7.01
CA LEU A 9 -1.10 -14.33 5.74
C LEU A 9 -0.27 -13.15 5.20
N ILE A 10 -0.84 -11.93 5.17
CA ILE A 10 -0.13 -10.70 4.77
C ILE A 10 1.10 -10.45 5.66
N GLY A 11 0.98 -10.61 6.97
CA GLY A 11 2.10 -10.45 7.90
C GLY A 11 3.23 -11.44 7.62
N ARG A 12 2.90 -12.73 7.41
CA ARG A 12 3.91 -13.74 7.04
C ARG A 12 4.56 -13.44 5.69
N THR A 13 3.83 -12.90 4.72
CA THR A 13 4.37 -12.45 3.43
C THR A 13 5.38 -11.32 3.62
N ALA A 14 5.05 -10.33 4.47
CA ALA A 14 5.93 -9.21 4.77
C ALA A 14 7.24 -9.64 5.46
N GLU A 15 7.20 -10.72 6.26
CA GLU A 15 8.34 -11.28 6.99
C GLU A 15 9.21 -12.21 6.14
N GLN A 16 8.75 -12.64 4.96
CA GLN A 16 9.55 -13.50 4.09
C GLN A 16 10.85 -12.78 3.64
N PRO A 17 11.96 -13.52 3.48
CA PRO A 17 13.17 -12.98 2.89
C PRO A 17 12.95 -12.63 1.41
N GLY A 18 13.89 -11.89 0.84
CA GLY A 18 13.86 -11.54 -0.58
C GLY A 18 13.24 -10.19 -0.87
N ASP A 19 13.14 -9.87 -2.15
CA ASP A 19 12.44 -8.69 -2.66
C ASP A 19 10.92 -8.89 -2.69
N ARG A 20 10.19 -7.90 -3.21
CA ARG A 20 8.72 -7.93 -3.22
C ARG A 20 8.17 -9.06 -4.09
N ASP A 21 8.83 -9.37 -5.19
CA ASP A 21 8.35 -10.37 -6.13
C ASP A 21 8.58 -11.76 -5.57
N GLU A 22 9.74 -12.04 -4.97
CA GLU A 22 10.01 -13.30 -4.25
C GLU A 22 8.99 -13.53 -3.10
N ARG A 23 8.60 -12.47 -2.40
CA ARG A 23 7.59 -12.54 -1.33
C ARG A 23 6.17 -12.73 -1.89
N THR A 24 5.84 -12.07 -3.00
CA THR A 24 4.58 -12.29 -3.73
C THR A 24 4.49 -13.72 -4.21
N GLU A 25 5.55 -14.28 -4.81
CA GLU A 25 5.62 -15.68 -5.23
C GLU A 25 5.33 -16.63 -4.05
N TRP A 26 5.95 -16.38 -2.89
CA TRP A 26 5.65 -17.15 -1.68
C TRP A 26 4.16 -17.07 -1.27
N LEU A 27 3.56 -15.87 -1.35
CA LEU A 27 2.13 -15.70 -1.07
C LEU A 27 1.27 -16.49 -2.05
N THR A 28 1.59 -16.42 -3.35
CA THR A 28 0.92 -17.18 -4.41
C THR A 28 0.98 -18.68 -4.11
N GLU A 29 2.16 -19.22 -3.78
CA GLU A 29 2.32 -20.63 -3.42
C GLU A 29 1.48 -21.05 -2.21
N GLU A 30 1.42 -20.22 -1.17
CA GLU A 30 0.58 -20.47 0.00
C GLU A 30 -0.91 -20.44 -0.34
N LEU A 31 -1.34 -19.53 -1.21
CA LEU A 31 -2.72 -19.43 -1.68
C LEU A 31 -3.12 -20.65 -2.54
N THR A 32 -2.24 -21.14 -3.43
CA THR A 32 -2.50 -22.34 -4.25
C THR A 32 -2.76 -23.59 -3.40
N ARG A 33 -2.22 -23.65 -2.18
CA ARG A 33 -2.46 -24.77 -1.24
C ARG A 33 -3.82 -24.70 -0.55
N LEU A 34 -4.55 -23.59 -0.67
CA LEU A 34 -5.87 -23.41 -0.09
C LEU A 34 -6.97 -23.90 -1.04
N PRO A 35 -8.16 -24.27 -0.51
CA PRO A 35 -9.33 -24.49 -1.35
C PRO A 35 -9.69 -23.22 -2.15
N VAL A 36 -10.11 -23.38 -3.41
CA VAL A 36 -10.50 -22.26 -4.31
C VAL A 36 -11.41 -21.20 -3.65
N PRO A 37 -12.46 -21.56 -2.85
CA PRO A 37 -13.25 -20.55 -2.16
C PRO A 37 -12.45 -19.65 -1.21
N GLN A 38 -11.37 -20.15 -0.60
CA GLN A 38 -10.51 -19.34 0.25
C GLN A 38 -9.60 -18.40 -0.55
N ILE A 39 -9.18 -18.78 -1.76
CA ILE A 39 -8.44 -17.91 -2.68
C ILE A 39 -9.34 -16.75 -3.12
N ILE A 40 -10.59 -17.05 -3.48
CA ILE A 40 -11.62 -16.04 -3.82
C ILE A 40 -11.86 -15.10 -2.63
N ASP A 41 -12.04 -15.66 -1.43
CA ASP A 41 -12.22 -14.84 -0.22
C ASP A 41 -10.99 -13.97 0.09
N PHE A 42 -9.77 -14.42 -0.25
CA PHE A 42 -8.56 -13.59 -0.12
C PHE A 42 -8.61 -12.41 -1.08
N ALA A 43 -8.88 -12.66 -2.37
CA ALA A 43 -8.98 -11.61 -3.40
C ALA A 43 -10.03 -10.55 -3.01
N GLN A 44 -11.22 -10.98 -2.59
CA GLN A 44 -12.28 -10.08 -2.12
C GLN A 44 -11.84 -9.22 -0.93
N ARG A 45 -11.11 -9.83 0.02
CA ARG A 45 -10.60 -9.12 1.18
C ARG A 45 -9.51 -8.15 0.83
N LEU A 46 -8.54 -8.54 0.00
CA LEU A 46 -7.47 -7.66 -0.45
C LEU A 46 -8.08 -6.40 -1.07
N ALA A 47 -8.93 -6.57 -2.09
CA ALA A 47 -9.61 -5.48 -2.78
C ALA A 47 -10.44 -4.60 -1.83
N THR A 48 -11.17 -5.19 -0.88
CA THR A 48 -11.98 -4.42 0.07
C THR A 48 -11.13 -3.67 1.10
N VAL A 49 -10.06 -4.28 1.60
CA VAL A 49 -9.27 -3.74 2.71
C VAL A 49 -8.37 -2.61 2.22
N HIS A 50 -7.62 -2.80 1.13
CA HIS A 50 -6.73 -1.74 0.64
C HIS A 50 -7.53 -0.50 0.21
N HIS A 51 -8.75 -0.69 -0.33
CA HIS A 51 -9.64 0.39 -0.72
C HIS A 51 -10.14 1.25 0.46
N LYS A 52 -10.02 0.78 1.71
CA LYS A 52 -10.27 1.63 2.89
C LYS A 52 -9.28 2.80 2.98
N ALA A 53 -8.08 2.65 2.41
CA ALA A 53 -7.09 3.70 2.31
C ALA A 53 -7.32 4.62 1.09
N ASP A 54 -8.41 4.46 0.34
CA ASP A 54 -8.74 5.35 -0.77
C ASP A 54 -9.42 6.62 -0.24
N THR A 55 -8.59 7.60 0.09
CA THR A 55 -9.01 8.95 0.50
C THR A 55 -8.09 9.99 -0.15
N TRP A 56 -8.61 11.19 -0.40
CA TRP A 56 -7.83 12.35 -0.81
C TRP A 56 -6.73 12.66 0.19
N THR A 57 -7.00 12.48 1.48
CA THR A 57 -6.01 12.72 2.55
C THR A 57 -4.88 11.67 2.52
N MET A 58 -5.19 10.39 2.32
CA MET A 58 -4.15 9.35 2.14
C MET A 58 -3.36 9.57 0.84
N ARG A 59 -4.03 9.99 -0.24
CA ARG A 59 -3.37 10.37 -1.49
C ARG A 59 -2.41 11.55 -1.31
N ALA A 60 -2.79 12.56 -0.51
CA ALA A 60 -1.87 13.63 -0.15
C ALA A 60 -0.65 13.11 0.63
N ALA A 61 -0.85 12.19 1.57
CA ALA A 61 0.25 11.57 2.31
C ALA A 61 1.20 10.81 1.38
N ALA A 62 0.66 9.97 0.49
CA ALA A 62 1.44 9.25 -0.52
C ALA A 62 2.21 10.22 -1.44
N ARG A 63 1.58 11.30 -1.91
CA ARG A 63 2.23 12.34 -2.72
C ARG A 63 3.35 13.05 -1.96
N LEU A 64 3.17 13.36 -0.67
CA LEU A 64 4.24 13.97 0.15
C LEU A 64 5.43 13.03 0.30
N ILE A 65 5.17 11.74 0.57
CA ILE A 65 6.21 10.72 0.71
C ILE A 65 6.99 10.56 -0.60
N HIS A 66 6.30 10.52 -1.74
CA HIS A 66 6.91 10.39 -3.07
C HIS A 66 7.42 11.71 -3.67
N ASP A 67 7.61 12.77 -2.87
CA ASP A 67 8.08 14.09 -3.36
C ASP A 67 7.27 14.65 -4.55
N GLY A 68 5.95 14.42 -4.53
CA GLY A 68 5.00 14.81 -5.57
C GLY A 68 4.82 13.79 -6.70
N TRP A 69 5.70 12.79 -6.82
CA TRP A 69 5.68 11.75 -7.86
C TRP A 69 4.78 10.58 -7.48
N CYS A 70 3.48 10.83 -7.43
CA CYS A 70 2.51 9.76 -7.20
C CYS A 70 1.33 9.88 -8.18
N SER A 71 1.33 8.99 -9.18
CA SER A 71 0.23 8.71 -10.11
C SER A 71 -0.84 7.83 -9.44
N ASP A 72 -1.96 7.59 -10.14
CA ASP A 72 -2.98 6.65 -9.68
C ASP A 72 -2.41 5.23 -9.47
N ASP A 73 -1.59 4.73 -10.39
CA ASP A 73 -0.98 3.39 -10.29
C ASP A 73 -0.03 3.29 -9.09
N SER A 74 0.83 4.30 -8.89
CA SER A 74 1.71 4.32 -7.71
C SER A 74 0.94 4.47 -6.39
N PHE A 75 -0.21 5.15 -6.41
CA PHE A 75 -1.07 5.26 -5.24
C PHE A 75 -1.73 3.92 -4.90
N TRP A 76 -2.20 3.19 -5.90
CA TRP A 76 -2.71 1.82 -5.73
C TRP A 76 -1.65 0.90 -5.13
N SER A 77 -0.44 0.93 -5.71
CA SER A 77 0.71 0.16 -5.22
C SER A 77 1.09 0.54 -3.78
N PHE A 78 0.98 1.82 -3.41
CA PHE A 78 1.19 2.30 -2.05
C PHE A 78 0.13 1.77 -1.07
N GLN A 79 -1.14 1.69 -1.46
CA GLN A 79 -2.20 1.11 -0.62
C GLN A 79 -1.97 -0.37 -0.32
N LEU A 80 -1.49 -1.13 -1.31
CA LEU A 80 -1.10 -2.53 -1.14
C LEU A 80 0.09 -2.65 -0.19
N TRP A 81 1.11 -1.81 -0.36
CA TRP A 81 2.25 -1.74 0.54
C TRP A 81 1.85 -1.43 1.99
N LEU A 82 0.89 -0.52 2.22
CA LEU A 82 0.42 -0.18 3.57
C LEU A 82 -0.10 -1.39 4.36
N LEU A 83 -0.72 -2.37 3.70
CA LEU A 83 -1.19 -3.60 4.36
C LEU A 83 -0.05 -4.38 4.99
N THR A 84 1.13 -4.33 4.37
CA THR A 84 2.32 -5.09 4.79
C THR A 84 3.01 -4.48 6.01
N LEU A 85 2.62 -3.27 6.42
CA LEU A 85 3.00 -2.66 7.69
C LEU A 85 2.26 -3.25 8.90
N GLY A 86 1.35 -4.19 8.65
CA GLY A 86 0.52 -4.85 9.66
C GLY A 86 -0.78 -4.12 9.93
N ARG A 87 -1.73 -4.88 10.49
CA ARG A 87 -3.11 -4.44 10.73
C ARG A 87 -3.20 -3.13 11.51
N ASP A 88 -2.52 -3.05 12.67
CA ASP A 88 -2.64 -1.91 13.58
C ASP A 88 -2.14 -0.62 12.92
N THR A 89 -1.03 -0.71 12.18
CA THR A 89 -0.47 0.43 11.43
C THR A 89 -1.42 0.84 10.31
N PHE A 90 -1.94 -0.12 9.54
CA PHE A 90 -2.88 0.14 8.46
C PHE A 90 -4.16 0.82 8.97
N GLU A 91 -4.79 0.26 9.99
CA GLU A 91 -6.05 0.79 10.55
C GLU A 91 -5.84 2.20 11.13
N ARG A 92 -4.71 2.47 11.79
CA ARG A 92 -4.36 3.83 12.24
C ARG A 92 -4.15 4.81 11.09
N ALA A 93 -3.44 4.38 10.04
CA ALA A 93 -3.17 5.24 8.88
C ALA A 93 -4.44 5.54 8.07
N VAL A 94 -5.39 4.61 8.01
CA VAL A 94 -6.70 4.84 7.38
C VAL A 94 -7.52 5.88 8.15
N ASP A 95 -7.48 5.86 9.48
CA ASP A 95 -8.19 6.83 10.33
C ASP A 95 -7.50 8.21 10.30
N ASP A 96 -6.17 8.22 10.38
CA ASP A 96 -5.33 9.41 10.33
C ASP A 96 -4.04 9.15 9.53
N PRO A 97 -3.98 9.54 8.24
CA PRO A 97 -2.80 9.33 7.41
C PRO A 97 -1.54 10.03 7.91
N ASP A 98 -1.65 11.05 8.77
CA ASP A 98 -0.48 11.75 9.32
C ASP A 98 0.30 10.88 10.32
N THR A 99 -0.33 9.83 10.87
CA THR A 99 0.34 8.84 11.73
C THR A 99 1.45 8.07 11.00
N LEU A 100 1.46 8.08 9.66
CA LEU A 100 2.55 7.51 8.87
C LEU A 100 3.91 8.17 9.17
N ALA A 101 3.94 9.39 9.70
CA ALA A 101 5.17 10.04 10.15
C ALA A 101 5.87 9.30 11.31
N GLU A 102 5.15 8.44 12.03
CA GLU A 102 5.69 7.62 13.13
C GLU A 102 6.24 6.27 12.65
N VAL A 103 5.93 5.86 11.42
CA VAL A 103 6.29 4.55 10.87
C VAL A 103 7.77 4.53 10.49
N GLU A 104 8.52 3.54 10.98
CA GLU A 104 9.98 3.49 10.80
C GLU A 104 10.40 3.45 9.33
N SER A 105 9.71 2.69 8.47
CA SER A 105 9.99 2.68 7.03
C SER A 105 9.86 4.07 6.41
N ILE A 106 8.83 4.84 6.77
CA ILE A 106 8.64 6.22 6.33
C ILE A 106 9.74 7.15 6.88
N ARG A 107 10.14 6.98 8.14
CA ARG A 107 11.21 7.79 8.75
C ARG A 107 12.57 7.52 8.09
N VAL A 108 12.85 6.28 7.73
CA VAL A 108 14.05 5.91 6.95
C VAL A 108 14.03 6.56 5.58
N LEU A 109 12.87 6.62 4.91
CA LEU A 109 12.72 7.31 3.63
C LEU A 109 12.96 8.81 3.77
N ALA A 110 12.39 9.44 4.80
CA ALA A 110 12.60 10.85 5.06
C ALA A 110 14.05 11.20 5.45
N ALA A 111 14.84 10.25 5.95
CA ALA A 111 16.22 10.51 6.36
C ALA A 111 17.19 10.73 5.19
N LYS A 112 16.78 10.47 3.95
CA LYS A 112 17.62 10.59 2.75
C LYS A 112 16.82 11.07 1.53
N PRO A 113 17.46 11.70 0.54
CA PRO A 113 16.73 12.16 -0.64
C PRO A 113 16.22 10.98 -1.48
N MET A 114 15.09 11.18 -2.15
CA MET A 114 14.42 10.15 -2.98
C MET A 114 15.36 9.53 -4.04
N LYS A 115 16.29 10.31 -4.59
CA LYS A 115 17.31 9.83 -5.55
C LYS A 115 18.27 8.76 -5.00
N GLU A 116 18.34 8.61 -3.68
CA GLU A 116 19.19 7.64 -2.96
C GLU A 116 18.38 6.45 -2.41
N TRP A 117 17.10 6.36 -2.78
CA TRP A 117 16.28 5.20 -2.47
C TRP A 117 16.70 4.03 -3.37
N ALA A 118 16.95 2.89 -2.74
CA ALA A 118 17.10 1.64 -3.46
C ALA A 118 15.71 1.09 -3.82
N ASP A 119 15.64 0.14 -4.75
CA ASP A 119 14.37 -0.43 -5.20
C ASP A 119 13.50 -0.93 -4.04
N ARG A 120 14.11 -1.58 -3.03
CA ARG A 120 13.42 -2.07 -1.82
C ARG A 120 12.86 -0.98 -0.89
N ASP A 121 13.35 0.25 -1.02
CA ASP A 121 12.96 1.34 -0.12
C ASP A 121 11.62 1.95 -0.57
N TRP A 122 11.26 1.83 -1.85
CA TRP A 122 10.00 2.38 -2.36
C TRP A 122 8.79 1.80 -1.61
N PRO A 123 7.86 2.64 -1.13
CA PRO A 123 6.67 2.21 -0.40
C PRO A 123 5.57 1.78 -1.37
N GLU A 124 5.86 0.76 -2.17
CA GLU A 124 5.01 0.29 -3.26
C GLU A 124 5.04 -1.25 -3.26
N TRP A 125 3.96 -1.91 -3.67
CA TRP A 125 3.91 -3.38 -3.80
C TRP A 125 2.81 -3.84 -4.76
N GLU A 126 2.90 -3.43 -6.02
CA GLU A 126 1.90 -3.74 -7.05
C GLU A 126 1.72 -5.26 -7.25
N SER A 127 2.81 -6.04 -7.20
CA SER A 127 2.76 -7.49 -7.42
C SER A 127 1.84 -8.22 -6.43
N LEU A 128 1.57 -7.64 -5.25
CA LEU A 128 0.68 -8.23 -4.24
C LEU A 128 -0.75 -8.47 -4.75
N ASP A 129 -1.23 -7.62 -5.66
CA ASP A 129 -2.59 -7.72 -6.21
C ASP A 129 -2.78 -8.97 -7.09
N TYR A 130 -1.70 -9.39 -7.76
CA TYR A 130 -1.73 -10.51 -8.70
C TYR A 130 -1.69 -11.88 -8.01
N ALA A 131 -1.24 -11.95 -6.74
CA ALA A 131 -1.03 -13.24 -6.05
C ALA A 131 -2.28 -14.13 -6.02
N ALA A 132 -3.46 -13.52 -5.81
CA ALA A 132 -4.72 -14.25 -5.79
C ALA A 132 -5.16 -14.70 -7.19
N HIS A 133 -4.91 -13.87 -8.21
CA HIS A 133 -5.23 -14.18 -9.60
C HIS A 133 -4.41 -15.36 -10.10
N GLU A 134 -3.09 -15.34 -9.85
CA GLU A 134 -2.18 -16.41 -10.22
C GLU A 134 -2.52 -17.73 -9.51
N ALA A 135 -2.74 -17.68 -8.19
CA ALA A 135 -3.12 -18.87 -7.42
C ALA A 135 -4.47 -19.45 -7.88
N HIS A 136 -5.45 -18.59 -8.20
CA HIS A 136 -6.73 -19.03 -8.73
C HIS A 136 -6.58 -19.68 -10.11
N GLN A 137 -5.80 -19.07 -11.00
CA GLN A 137 -5.52 -19.61 -12.32
C GLN A 137 -4.83 -20.98 -12.24
N GLU A 138 -3.84 -21.15 -11.36
CA GLU A 138 -3.16 -22.43 -11.14
C GLU A 138 -4.12 -23.50 -10.60
N ALA A 139 -4.96 -23.15 -9.61
CA ALA A 139 -5.88 -24.08 -8.98
C ALA A 139 -7.05 -24.52 -9.89
N THR A 140 -7.46 -23.70 -10.84
CA THR A 140 -8.67 -23.92 -11.66
C THR A 140 -8.39 -24.14 -13.14
N GLY A 141 -7.23 -23.73 -13.64
CA GLY A 141 -6.90 -23.63 -15.06
C GLY A 141 -7.67 -22.54 -15.82
N GLN A 142 -8.40 -21.66 -15.11
CA GLN A 142 -9.19 -20.60 -15.72
C GLN A 142 -8.40 -19.28 -15.72
N GLU A 143 -8.06 -18.82 -16.92
CA GLU A 143 -7.61 -17.45 -17.13
C GLU A 143 -8.75 -16.49 -16.79
N CYS A 144 -8.43 -15.40 -16.09
CA CYS A 144 -9.38 -14.37 -15.69
C CYS A 144 -10.61 -14.87 -14.89
N GLY A 145 -10.40 -15.80 -13.95
CA GLY A 145 -11.49 -16.35 -13.13
C GLY A 145 -12.03 -15.40 -12.05
N LEU A 146 -11.26 -14.41 -11.62
CA LEU A 146 -11.62 -13.51 -10.51
C LEU A 146 -12.26 -12.21 -10.99
N GLU A 147 -12.21 -11.91 -12.28
CA GLU A 147 -12.70 -10.70 -12.93
C GLU A 147 -14.24 -10.67 -12.97
N SER A 148 -14.85 -11.83 -12.76
CA SER A 148 -16.30 -11.95 -12.54
C SER A 148 -16.75 -11.48 -11.15
N LEU A 149 -15.81 -11.29 -10.22
CA LEU A 149 -16.09 -10.73 -8.91
C LEU A 149 -16.26 -9.22 -9.07
N ASP A 150 -17.36 -8.68 -8.53
CA ASP A 150 -17.65 -7.24 -8.51
C ASP A 150 -16.77 -6.54 -7.45
N LEU A 151 -15.46 -6.56 -7.68
CA LEU A 151 -14.45 -5.99 -6.79
C LEU A 151 -14.29 -4.49 -7.05
N PRO A 152 -13.96 -3.70 -6.01
CA PRO A 152 -13.53 -2.33 -6.19
C PRO A 152 -12.27 -2.30 -7.08
N THR A 153 -12.40 -1.79 -8.29
CA THR A 153 -11.30 -1.67 -9.28
C THR A 153 -11.05 -0.23 -9.72
N ALA A 154 -11.93 0.69 -9.33
CA ALA A 154 -11.83 2.11 -9.63
C ALA A 154 -11.56 2.91 -8.34
N PRO A 155 -10.82 4.02 -8.44
CA PRO A 155 -10.71 4.96 -7.33
C PRO A 155 -12.10 5.44 -6.89
N ASN A 156 -12.38 5.34 -5.60
CA ASN A 156 -13.58 5.85 -4.95
C ASN A 156 -13.20 6.44 -3.58
N PRO A 157 -12.62 7.67 -3.58
CA PRO A 157 -12.19 8.35 -2.37
C PRO A 157 -13.34 8.59 -1.39
N GLN A 158 -13.16 8.23 -0.12
CA GLN A 158 -14.24 8.27 0.88
C GLN A 158 -14.43 9.63 1.58
N ASP A 159 -13.49 10.56 1.40
CA ASP A 159 -13.54 11.93 1.93
C ASP A 159 -13.80 12.98 0.83
N ALA A 160 -14.09 14.22 1.24
CA ALA A 160 -14.35 15.31 0.31
C ALA A 160 -13.06 15.72 -0.42
N PRO A 161 -13.12 15.97 -1.75
CA PRO A 161 -11.95 16.43 -2.49
C PRO A 161 -11.46 17.79 -1.99
N TRP A 162 -10.14 17.97 -2.01
CA TRP A 162 -9.46 19.21 -1.67
C TRP A 162 -8.17 19.37 -2.49
N ASP A 163 -7.58 20.56 -2.49
CA ASP A 163 -6.41 20.85 -3.30
C ASP A 163 -5.13 20.26 -2.68
N LEU A 164 -4.74 19.08 -3.16
CA LEU A 164 -3.55 18.36 -2.71
C LEU A 164 -2.22 19.10 -3.03
N ALA A 165 -2.26 20.16 -3.84
CA ALA A 165 -1.09 20.98 -4.15
C ALA A 165 -0.97 22.24 -3.27
N ASP A 166 -2.00 22.56 -2.46
CA ASP A 166 -1.99 23.70 -1.55
C ASP A 166 -1.16 23.38 -0.28
N PRO A 167 0.00 24.04 -0.08
CA PRO A 167 0.86 23.78 1.08
C PRO A 167 0.19 24.09 2.42
N ALA A 168 -0.75 25.04 2.46
CA ALA A 168 -1.46 25.39 3.69
C ALA A 168 -2.45 24.28 4.08
N GLN A 169 -3.11 23.67 3.10
CA GLN A 169 -4.01 22.54 3.35
C GLN A 169 -3.26 21.26 3.71
N LEU A 170 -2.11 21.02 3.06
CA LEU A 170 -1.19 19.94 3.42
C LEU A 170 -0.69 20.08 4.87
N GLN A 171 -0.16 21.24 5.25
CA GLN A 171 0.34 21.48 6.60
C GLN A 171 -0.78 21.39 7.67
N ALA A 172 -2.00 21.77 7.33
CA ALA A 172 -3.14 21.71 8.26
C ALA A 172 -3.67 20.29 8.48
N ARG A 173 -3.58 19.41 7.47
CA ARG A 173 -4.11 18.03 7.52
C ARG A 173 -3.06 16.98 7.84
N LEU A 174 -1.84 17.20 7.39
CA LEU A 174 -0.70 16.29 7.53
C LEU A 174 0.50 17.02 8.17
N PRO A 175 0.34 17.62 9.36
CA PRO A 175 1.39 18.45 9.96
C PRO A 175 2.69 17.69 10.25
N HIS A 176 2.62 16.43 10.69
CA HIS A 176 3.81 15.65 11.02
C HIS A 176 4.54 15.19 9.76
N LEU A 177 3.84 14.65 8.76
CA LEU A 177 4.43 14.28 7.47
C LEU A 177 5.03 15.50 6.75
N SER A 178 4.31 16.63 6.74
CA SER A 178 4.81 17.87 6.13
C SER A 178 6.12 18.33 6.77
N THR A 179 6.20 18.28 8.11
CA THR A 179 7.42 18.61 8.85
C THR A 179 8.54 17.61 8.54
N LEU A 180 8.22 16.32 8.54
CA LEU A 180 9.18 15.24 8.35
C LEU A 180 9.88 15.35 6.99
N PHE A 181 9.14 15.57 5.91
CA PHE A 181 9.69 15.66 4.55
C PHE A 181 10.21 17.05 4.15
N ALA A 182 9.80 18.13 4.84
CA ALA A 182 10.37 19.47 4.60
C ALA A 182 11.85 19.57 5.00
N HIS A 183 12.26 18.85 6.06
CA HIS A 183 13.65 18.82 6.51
C HIS A 183 14.58 18.13 5.50
N SER A 184 14.09 17.10 4.82
CA SER A 184 14.83 16.34 3.80
C SER A 184 15.10 17.17 2.53
N GLN A 185 14.16 18.03 2.13
CA GLN A 185 14.31 18.90 0.95
C GLN A 185 15.24 20.10 1.19
N THR A 186 15.33 20.60 2.42
CA THR A 186 16.21 21.74 2.75
C THR A 186 17.69 21.37 2.67
N SER A 187 18.03 20.11 2.97
CA SER A 187 19.40 19.60 2.87
C SER A 187 19.90 19.43 1.43
N LEU A 188 19.03 19.56 0.41
CA LEU A 188 19.36 19.48 -1.01
C LEU A 188 19.60 20.85 -1.69
N ARG A 189 19.27 21.96 -1.02
CA ARG A 189 19.44 23.33 -1.56
C ARG A 189 20.69 24.06 -1.03
N GLY A 190 21.45 23.41 -0.16
CA GLY A 190 22.73 23.92 0.32
C GLY A 190 23.85 22.97 -0.06
N ASP A 191 24.40 23.17 -1.26
CA ASP A 191 25.82 23.00 -1.63
C ASP A 191 26.05 23.54 -3.06
#